data_AF-A0AAV1NBM2-F1
#
_entry.id   AF-A0AAV1NBM2-F1
#
_cell.length_a   1.000
_cell.length_b   1.000
_cell.length_c   1.000
_cell.angle_alpha   90.00
_cell.angle_beta   90.00
_cell.angle_gamma   90.00
#
_symmetry.space_group_name_H-M   'P 1'
#
loop_
_entity.id
_entity.type
_entity.pdbx_description
1 polymer ?
#
loop_
_entity_poly.entity_id
_entity_poly.type
_entity_poly.pdbx_seq_one_letter_code
_entity_poly.pdbx_strand_id
1 'polypeptide(L)'
;MLGRMGLNCPRLVELVVCANGLEPLDEELIRIAERCKSLTAIGLGECVVTCSGFVEFVKMCGGRLTQLSVMEEVLIPDSSYNMEQIHSEVSKHLGRMWFPDMMPTW
;
A
#
# COMPACT_ATOMS: atom_id res chain seq x y z
N MET A 1 4.49 3.03 15.14
CA MET A 1 5.42 1.88 15.21
C MET A 1 5.91 1.43 13.82
N LEU A 2 5.07 1.45 12.78
CA LEU A 2 5.45 1.09 11.40
C LEU A 2 6.73 1.79 10.90
N GLY A 3 6.90 3.07 11.18
CA GLY A 3 8.08 3.84 10.74
C GLY A 3 9.42 3.29 11.24
N ARG A 4 9.42 2.51 12.34
CA ARG A 4 10.63 1.81 12.85
C ARG A 4 10.86 0.47 12.15
N MET A 5 9.85 -0.15 11.55
CA MET A 5 10.01 -1.41 10.81
C MET A 5 10.83 -1.19 9.55
N GLY A 6 10.56 -0.12 8.80
CA GLY A 6 11.38 0.26 7.65
C GLY A 6 12.86 0.48 8.01
N LEU A 7 13.17 0.86 9.25
CA LEU A 7 14.54 1.08 9.72
C LEU A 7 15.23 -0.21 10.21
N ASN A 8 14.48 -1.12 10.84
CA ASN A 8 15.05 -2.24 11.58
C ASN A 8 14.85 -3.61 10.91
N CYS A 9 14.04 -3.69 9.85
CA CYS A 9 13.64 -4.95 9.24
C CYS A 9 14.01 -5.01 7.74
N PRO A 10 15.29 -4.94 7.33
CA PRO A 10 15.67 -4.95 5.92
C PRO A 10 15.31 -6.24 5.17
N ARG A 11 15.08 -7.34 5.90
CA ARG A 11 14.68 -8.66 5.37
C ARG A 11 13.16 -8.91 5.45
N LEU A 12 12.36 -7.85 5.68
CA LEU A 12 10.91 -7.98 5.69
C LEU A 12 10.42 -8.47 4.31
N VAL A 13 9.66 -9.57 4.31
CA VAL A 13 9.11 -10.20 3.10
C VAL A 13 7.61 -9.92 2.98
N GLU A 14 6.92 -9.92 4.11
CA GLU A 14 5.48 -9.72 4.19
C GLU A 14 5.15 -8.78 5.35
N LEU A 15 4.16 -7.90 5.13
CA LEU A 15 3.62 -7.00 6.14
C LEU A 15 2.10 -6.98 6.05
N VAL A 16 1.43 -7.26 7.15
CA VAL A 16 -0.03 -7.10 7.26
C VAL A 16 -0.33 -6.11 8.38
N VAL A 17 -1.10 -5.08 8.07
CA VAL A 17 -1.59 -4.08 9.02
C VAL A 17 -3.11 -4.19 9.05
N CYS A 18 -3.66 -4.68 10.16
CA CYS A 18 -5.11 -4.83 10.29
C CYS A 18 -5.80 -3.58 10.83
N ALA A 19 -5.08 -2.75 11.59
CA ALA A 19 -5.58 -1.46 12.07
C ALA A 19 -4.41 -0.55 12.45
N ASN A 20 -4.44 0.71 12.03
CA ASN A 20 -3.45 1.72 12.43
C ASN A 20 -4.03 3.14 12.35
N GLY A 21 -4.82 3.51 13.35
CA GLY A 21 -5.22 4.88 13.63
C GLY A 21 -5.82 5.66 12.45
N LEU A 22 -5.88 6.99 12.60
CA LEU A 22 -6.37 7.92 11.57
C LEU A 22 -5.25 8.72 10.89
N GLU A 23 -3.99 8.51 11.29
CA GLU A 23 -2.86 9.20 10.66
C GLU A 23 -2.46 8.47 9.37
N PRO A 24 -2.32 9.19 8.23
CA PRO A 24 -1.84 8.61 6.97
C PRO A 24 -0.50 7.92 7.10
N LEU A 25 -0.39 6.72 6.53
CA LEU A 25 0.80 5.85 6.57
C LEU A 25 1.78 6.06 5.41
N ASP A 26 1.61 7.10 4.61
CA ASP A 26 2.36 7.32 3.36
C ASP A 26 3.88 7.28 3.58
N GLU A 27 4.38 8.01 4.57
CA GLU A 27 5.81 8.10 4.91
C GLU A 27 6.37 6.77 5.42
N GLU A 28 5.59 6.05 6.23
CA GLU A 28 5.93 4.72 6.69
C GLU A 28 6.05 3.73 5.54
N LEU A 29 5.09 3.73 4.61
CA LEU A 29 5.09 2.85 3.45
C LEU A 29 6.27 3.17 2.51
N ILE A 30 6.51 4.44 2.20
CA ILE A 30 7.66 4.88 1.39
C ILE A 30 8.96 4.37 2.02
N ARG A 31 9.16 4.58 3.33
CA ARG A 31 10.38 4.14 4.03
C ARG A 31 10.55 2.61 4.00
N ILE A 32 9.45 1.86 4.07
CA ILE A 32 9.48 0.40 3.94
C ILE A 32 9.86 -0.01 2.51
N ALA A 33 9.28 0.60 1.47
CA ALA A 33 9.64 0.33 0.08
C ALA A 33 11.12 0.66 -0.22
N GLU A 34 11.64 1.74 0.37
CA GLU A 34 13.05 2.13 0.27
C GLU A 34 14.00 1.09 0.85
N ARG A 35 13.69 0.54 2.03
CA ARG A 35 14.68 -0.23 2.81
C ARG A 35 14.46 -1.73 2.80
N CYS A 36 13.22 -2.18 2.78
CA CYS A 36 12.86 -3.58 2.82
C CYS A 36 12.84 -4.15 1.40
N LYS A 37 13.99 -4.33 0.75
CA LYS A 37 14.06 -4.75 -0.67
C LYS A 37 13.53 -6.15 -0.96
N SER A 38 13.33 -6.97 0.07
CA SER A 38 12.74 -8.30 -0.02
C SER A 38 11.21 -8.32 0.14
N LEU A 39 10.55 -7.17 0.34
CA LEU A 39 9.10 -7.14 0.51
C LEU A 39 8.40 -7.55 -0.78
N THR A 40 7.60 -8.61 -0.71
CA THR A 40 6.81 -9.19 -1.81
C THR A 40 5.32 -9.25 -1.51
N ALA A 41 4.91 -9.06 -0.25
CA ALA A 41 3.50 -9.14 0.16
C ALA A 41 3.13 -8.00 1.09
N ILE A 42 1.99 -7.35 0.85
CA ILE A 42 1.43 -6.38 1.77
C ILE A 42 -0.10 -6.51 1.86
N GLY A 43 -0.60 -6.44 3.09
CA GLY A 43 -2.01 -6.40 3.45
C GLY A 43 -2.32 -5.16 4.28
N LEU A 44 -3.28 -4.33 3.87
CA LEU A 44 -3.68 -3.13 4.61
C LEU A 44 -5.19 -3.15 4.87
N GLY A 45 -5.57 -3.00 6.13
CA GLY A 45 -6.95 -2.84 6.61
C GLY A 45 -6.99 -1.86 7.78
N GLU A 46 -8.16 -1.23 7.97
CA GLU A 46 -8.48 -0.25 9.02
C GLU A 46 -7.34 0.75 9.35
N CYS A 47 -6.70 1.27 8.30
CA CYS A 47 -5.72 2.35 8.35
C CYS A 47 -6.01 3.31 7.20
N VAL A 48 -5.24 4.39 7.08
CA VAL A 48 -5.45 5.37 6.01
C VAL A 48 -4.14 5.62 5.26
N VAL A 49 -4.24 5.72 3.94
CA VAL A 49 -3.14 6.03 3.01
C VAL A 49 -3.70 6.94 1.94
N THR A 50 -3.00 8.00 1.57
CA THR A 50 -3.45 8.81 0.42
C THR A 50 -3.25 8.04 -0.88
N CYS A 51 -4.11 8.28 -1.87
CA CYS A 51 -3.99 7.62 -3.17
C CYS A 51 -2.61 7.90 -3.81
N SER A 52 -2.10 9.13 -3.73
CA SER A 52 -0.76 9.47 -4.22
C SER A 52 0.36 8.76 -3.45
N GLY A 53 0.28 8.70 -2.12
CA GLY A 53 1.24 7.98 -1.28
C GLY A 53 1.27 6.48 -1.60
N PHE A 54 0.09 5.88 -1.81
CA PHE A 54 -0.02 4.47 -2.18
C PHE A 54 0.55 4.19 -3.57
N VAL A 55 0.26 5.03 -4.56
CA VAL A 55 0.82 4.89 -5.92
C VAL A 55 2.35 4.99 -5.89
N GLU A 56 2.92 5.94 -5.15
CA GLU A 56 4.38 6.06 -5.02
C GLU A 56 4.98 4.82 -4.34
N PHE A 57 4.36 4.33 -3.27
CA PHE A 57 4.77 3.08 -2.63
C PHE A 57 4.79 1.89 -3.61
N VAL A 58 3.71 1.71 -4.38
CA VAL A 58 3.60 0.63 -5.38
C VAL A 58 4.64 0.82 -6.48
N LYS A 59 4.88 2.05 -6.95
CA LYS A 59 5.90 2.35 -7.95
C LYS A 59 7.31 2.00 -7.47
N MET A 60 7.63 2.26 -6.20
CA MET A 60 8.94 1.94 -5.61
C MET A 60 9.16 0.44 -5.43
N CYS A 61 8.12 -0.32 -5.12
CA CYS A 61 8.21 -1.77 -5.04
C CYS A 61 8.17 -2.40 -6.44
N GLY A 62 7.25 -1.95 -7.29
CA GLY A 62 7.00 -2.44 -8.64
C GLY A 62 6.53 -3.90 -8.64
N GLY A 63 6.88 -4.61 -9.71
CA GLY A 63 6.45 -5.99 -9.96
C GLY A 63 6.93 -7.04 -8.95
N ARG A 64 7.75 -6.67 -7.96
CA ARG A 64 8.17 -7.60 -6.90
C ARG A 64 7.08 -7.82 -5.84
N LEU A 65 6.09 -6.93 -5.73
CA LEU A 65 4.91 -7.19 -4.91
C LEU A 65 4.07 -8.25 -5.61
N THR A 66 4.18 -9.50 -5.17
CA THR A 66 3.38 -10.63 -5.68
C THR A 66 2.01 -10.71 -5.02
N GLN A 67 1.86 -10.19 -3.80
CA GLN A 67 0.60 -10.12 -3.06
C GLN A 67 0.35 -8.67 -2.62
N LEU A 68 -0.82 -8.14 -2.95
CA LEU A 68 -1.25 -6.79 -2.58
C LEU A 68 -2.75 -6.82 -2.30
N SER A 69 -3.11 -6.81 -1.02
CA SER A 69 -4.49 -6.78 -0.53
C SER A 69 -4.69 -5.49 0.26
N VAL A 70 -5.64 -4.67 -0.18
CA VAL A 70 -5.91 -3.36 0.43
C VAL A 70 -7.41 -3.14 0.38
N MET A 71 -8.01 -2.96 1.54
CA MET A 71 -9.41 -2.60 1.65
C MET A 71 -9.68 -1.22 1.01
N GLU A 72 -10.80 -1.07 0.30
CA GLU A 72 -11.16 0.18 -0.40
C GLU A 72 -11.14 1.39 0.54
N GLU A 73 -11.64 1.24 1.77
CA GLU A 73 -11.69 2.28 2.80
C GLU A 73 -10.32 2.76 3.31
N VAL A 74 -9.25 2.03 3.00
CA VAL A 74 -7.88 2.44 3.35
C VAL A 74 -7.39 3.58 2.46
N LEU A 75 -7.91 3.67 1.22
CA LEU A 75 -7.45 4.61 0.22
C LEU A 75 -8.22 5.93 0.33
N ILE A 76 -7.49 7.02 0.57
CA ILE A 76 -8.05 8.35 0.67
C ILE A 76 -7.74 9.12 -0.63
N PRO A 77 -8.77 9.46 -1.45
CA PRO A 77 -8.61 10.29 -2.64
C PRO A 77 -7.97 11.65 -2.31
N ASP A 78 -7.15 12.12 -3.24
CA ASP A 78 -6.48 13.42 -3.13
C ASP A 78 -6.58 14.19 -4.47
N SER A 79 -5.88 15.32 -4.58
CA SER A 79 -5.89 16.12 -5.80
C SER A 79 -5.28 15.43 -7.02
N SER A 80 -4.52 14.36 -6.82
CA SER A 80 -3.80 13.64 -7.88
C SER A 80 -4.58 12.43 -8.38
N TYR A 81 -5.24 11.70 -7.49
CA TYR A 81 -5.93 10.46 -7.82
C TYR A 81 -7.25 10.30 -7.08
N ASN A 82 -8.27 9.84 -7.82
CA ASN A 82 -9.53 9.37 -7.28
C ASN A 82 -9.62 7.83 -7.30
N MET A 83 -10.71 7.28 -6.74
CA MET A 83 -10.93 5.82 -6.66
C MET A 83 -11.09 5.14 -8.03
N GLU A 84 -11.56 5.86 -9.06
CA GLU A 84 -11.68 5.31 -10.40
C GLU A 84 -10.32 5.20 -11.10
N GLN A 85 -9.35 6.05 -10.73
CA GLN A 85 -8.04 6.11 -11.39
C GLN A 85 -7.00 5.20 -10.72
N ILE A 86 -7.11 4.99 -9.40
CA ILE A 86 -6.07 4.30 -8.62
C ILE A 86 -5.82 2.87 -9.09
N HIS A 87 -6.87 2.13 -9.43
CA HIS A 87 -6.74 0.75 -9.88
C HIS A 87 -5.86 0.65 -11.14
N SER A 88 -5.99 1.63 -12.05
CA SER A 88 -5.27 1.66 -13.33
C SER A 88 -3.79 1.95 -13.11
N GLU A 89 -3.48 2.96 -12.29
CA GLU A 89 -2.10 3.36 -12.03
C GLU A 89 -1.34 2.29 -11.21
N VAL A 90 -2.01 1.70 -10.20
CA VAL A 90 -1.45 0.58 -9.43
C VAL A 90 -1.22 -0.64 -10.32
N SER A 91 -2.20 -1.01 -11.16
CA SER A 91 -2.06 -2.13 -12.09
C SER A 91 -0.87 -1.96 -13.05
N LYS A 92 -0.67 -0.73 -13.56
CA LYS A 92 0.45 -0.38 -14.43
C LYS A 92 1.80 -0.59 -13.73
N HIS A 93 1.94 -0.18 -12.48
CA HIS A 93 3.19 -0.37 -11.72
C HIS A 93 3.44 -1.82 -11.29
N LEU A 94 2.38 -2.60 -11.07
CA LEU A 94 2.48 -4.03 -10.76
C LEU A 94 2.72 -4.92 -11.99
N GLY A 95 2.36 -4.45 -13.19
CA GLY A 95 2.38 -5.25 -14.42
C GLY A 95 1.28 -6.31 -14.48
N ARG A 96 0.25 -6.22 -13.63
CA ARG A 96 -0.93 -7.08 -13.61
C ARG A 96 -2.14 -6.32 -13.14
N MET A 97 -3.33 -6.82 -13.46
CA MET A 97 -4.58 -6.24 -13.00
C MET A 97 -4.68 -6.31 -11.47
N TRP A 98 -5.09 -5.21 -10.86
CA TRP A 98 -5.28 -5.07 -9.43
C TRP A 98 -6.48 -4.17 -9.13
N PHE A 99 -7.22 -4.52 -8.08
CA PHE A 99 -8.32 -3.74 -7.52
C PHE A 99 -8.26 -3.78 -5.99
N PRO A 100 -8.74 -2.74 -5.30
CA PRO A 100 -8.93 -2.83 -3.86
C PRO A 100 -9.99 -3.88 -3.50
N ASP A 101 -9.84 -4.46 -2.32
CA ASP A 101 -10.79 -5.39 -1.74
C ASP A 101 -12.02 -4.62 -1.23
N MET A 102 -13.23 -5.11 -1.55
CA MET A 102 -14.48 -4.51 -1.11
C MET A 102 -15.18 -5.42 -0.10
N MET A 103 -15.67 -4.86 1.00
CA MET A 103 -16.59 -5.58 1.88
C MET A 103 -17.97 -5.70 1.21
N PRO A 104 -18.60 -6.88 1.26
CA PRO A 104 -19.96 -7.01 0.80
C PRO A 104 -20.93 -6.24 1.68
N THR A 105 -21.96 -5.63 1.07
CA THR A 105 -22.92 -4.74 1.74
C THR A 105 -24.27 -5.42 2.08
N TRP A 106 -24.33 -6.75 2.07
CA TRP A 106 -25.55 -7.55 2.23
C TRP A 106 -25.69 -8.18 3.62
#